data_AF-X1AH09-F1
#
_entry.id   AF-X1AH09-F1
#
_cell.length_a   1.000
_cell.length_b   1.000
_cell.length_c   1.000
_cell.angle_alpha   90.00
_cell.angle_beta   90.00
_cell.angle_gamma   90.00
#
_symmetry.space_group_name_H-M   'P 1'
#
loop_
_entity.id
_entity.type
_entity.pdbx_description
1 polymer ?
#
loop_
_entity_poly.entity_id
_entity_poly.type
_entity_poly.pdbx_seq_one_letter_code
_entity_poly.pdbx_strand_id
1 'polypeptide(L)'
;RIRPYVDLIEGLSPAVSINQKGVSKNPRSTVGTITEIYDYLRVLFAQIGIPYCYKCGKLITRQTVDQIVDRVMELPGGMKFQVLSPIIRGRKGEYIKTFENVKNNGYARVRIDGKVYELGEDFDFKLGKNVKHNVEIIVDRLKIKPDIKKRLSEDIEISLIESSGVVYIQLLDSGEIHSFSENFSCVDCGIDFEELTPRMFSFNSPYGACRECGGLGISKDIDTDLIVEHPELSIMDGAIPFFNMSYSNYYSQLIKSLAEEYEFDLNTPFKDLDEYAKRIILYGTDGRRIKLVI
;
A
#
# COMPACT_ATOMS: atom_id res chain seq x y z
N ARG A 1 53.21 19.50 27.13
CA ARG A 1 51.96 20.27 27.37
C ARG A 1 52.35 21.54 28.12
N ILE A 2 52.34 22.69 27.48
CA ILE A 2 52.59 23.99 28.12
C ILE A 2 51.27 24.37 28.81
N ARG A 3 51.27 24.44 30.15
CA ARG A 3 50.18 25.04 30.91
C ARG A 3 50.40 26.55 30.89
N PRO A 4 49.45 27.37 30.43
CA PRO A 4 49.56 28.82 30.55
C PRO A 4 49.44 29.24 32.04
N TYR A 5 50.23 30.24 32.45
CA TYR A 5 50.26 30.81 33.81
C TYR A 5 49.15 31.85 33.99
N VAL A 6 47.89 31.43 33.93
CA VAL A 6 46.75 32.32 34.15
C VAL A 6 45.71 31.63 35.04
N ASP A 7 45.16 32.37 36.01
CA ASP A 7 44.22 31.84 37.00
C ASP A 7 42.77 31.79 36.48
N LEU A 8 42.41 32.64 35.51
CA LEU A 8 41.07 32.72 34.92
C LEU A 8 41.13 33.27 33.50
N ILE A 9 40.36 32.67 32.58
CA ILE A 9 40.14 33.20 31.22
C ILE A 9 38.63 33.30 31.01
N GLU A 10 38.15 34.52 30.74
CA GLU A 10 36.74 34.81 30.41
C GLU A 10 36.65 35.35 28.96
N GLY A 11 35.46 35.30 28.36
CA GLY A 11 35.24 35.84 27.01
C GLY A 11 35.64 34.90 25.86
N LEU A 12 35.88 33.62 26.12
CA LEU A 12 36.08 32.63 25.06
C LEU A 12 34.77 32.44 24.29
N SER A 13 34.84 32.56 22.96
CA SER A 13 33.73 32.19 22.10
C SER A 13 33.50 30.67 22.18
N PRO A 14 32.24 30.20 22.10
CA PRO A 14 31.96 28.77 22.09
C PRO A 14 32.74 28.09 20.95
N ALA A 15 33.59 27.13 21.30
CA ALA A 15 34.40 26.41 20.33
C ALA A 15 33.62 25.21 19.78
N VAL A 16 33.45 25.16 18.46
CA VAL A 16 32.92 23.98 17.75
C VAL A 16 34.10 23.25 17.12
N SER A 17 34.22 21.95 17.42
CA SER A 17 35.26 21.12 16.83
C SER A 17 34.70 20.38 15.61
N ILE A 18 35.25 20.66 14.43
CA ILE A 18 34.95 19.95 13.20
C ILE A 18 36.11 18.97 12.96
N ASN A 19 35.88 17.70 13.23
CA ASN A 19 36.83 16.63 13.02
C ASN A 19 36.18 15.51 12.20
N GLN A 20 36.95 14.83 11.35
CA GLN A 20 36.50 13.59 10.70
C GLN A 20 36.53 12.43 11.71
N LYS A 21 35.60 12.41 12.67
CA LYS A 21 35.33 11.21 13.47
C LYS A 21 34.47 10.25 12.65
N GLY A 22 34.73 8.94 12.80
CA GLY A 22 34.14 7.89 11.98
C GLY A 22 32.62 8.01 11.81
N VAL A 23 32.18 7.81 10.57
CA VAL A 23 30.76 7.86 10.19
C VAL A 23 29.97 6.84 11.01
N SER A 24 28.84 7.27 11.59
CA SER A 24 27.92 6.38 12.30
C SER A 24 27.53 5.21 11.39
N LYS A 25 27.74 3.96 11.84
CA LYS A 25 27.36 2.74 11.10
C LYS A 25 25.88 2.37 11.29
N ASN A 26 25.03 3.30 11.76
CA ASN A 26 23.61 3.03 11.91
C ASN A 26 22.98 2.89 10.52
N PRO A 27 22.42 1.73 10.14
CA PRO A 27 21.85 1.49 8.82
C PRO A 27 20.64 2.38 8.51
N ARG A 28 20.06 3.03 9.53
CA ARG A 28 18.94 3.97 9.38
C ARG A 28 19.39 5.44 9.31
N SER A 29 20.68 5.72 9.47
CA SER A 29 21.21 7.07 9.30
C SER A 29 21.63 7.28 7.85
N THR A 30 20.90 8.14 7.16
CA THR A 30 21.21 8.56 5.79
C THR A 30 21.77 9.98 5.78
N VAL A 31 22.36 10.39 4.66
CA VAL A 31 22.80 11.79 4.46
C VAL A 31 21.67 12.76 4.79
N GLY A 32 20.45 12.50 4.31
CA GLY A 32 19.29 13.37 4.56
C GLY A 32 18.88 13.47 6.03
N THR A 33 19.08 12.41 6.83
CA THR A 33 18.84 12.49 8.29
C THR A 33 19.95 13.23 9.02
N ILE A 34 21.20 13.11 8.56
CA ILE A 34 22.36 13.77 9.19
C ILE A 34 22.34 15.28 8.91
N THR A 35 21.91 15.68 7.73
CA THR A 35 21.80 17.09 7.34
C THR A 35 20.45 17.71 7.67
N GLU A 36 19.54 16.97 8.32
CA GLU A 36 18.15 17.35 8.61
C GLU A 36 17.29 17.70 7.37
N ILE A 37 17.83 17.61 6.15
CA ILE A 37 17.09 17.85 4.90
C ILE A 37 15.87 16.94 4.84
N TYR A 38 16.01 15.68 5.27
CA TYR A 38 14.89 14.73 5.30
C TYR A 38 13.77 15.21 6.24
N ASP A 39 14.09 15.90 7.32
CA ASP A 39 13.10 16.40 8.28
C ASP A 39 12.26 17.50 7.66
N TYR A 40 12.89 18.40 6.90
CA TYR A 40 12.17 19.40 6.10
C TYR A 40 11.33 18.75 5.00
N LEU A 41 11.84 17.73 4.31
CA LEU A 41 11.04 16.99 3.32
C LEU A 41 9.81 16.35 3.97
N ARG A 42 9.93 15.74 5.15
CA ARG A 42 8.78 15.17 5.87
C ARG A 42 7.70 16.21 6.15
N VAL A 43 8.10 17.42 6.56
CA VAL A 43 7.16 18.53 6.77
C VAL A 43 6.54 18.98 5.45
N LEU A 44 7.35 19.15 4.40
CA LEU A 44 6.88 19.55 3.07
C LEU A 44 5.81 18.59 2.53
N PHE A 45 6.10 17.28 2.52
CA PHE A 45 5.16 16.27 2.05
C PHE A 45 3.91 16.14 2.93
N ALA A 46 4.00 16.40 4.23
CA ALA A 46 2.81 16.41 5.08
C ALA A 46 1.92 17.64 4.87
N GLN A 47 2.52 18.81 4.61
CA GLN A 47 1.77 20.07 4.52
C GLN A 47 1.14 20.31 3.15
N ILE A 48 1.87 20.03 2.07
CA ILE A 48 1.42 20.31 0.71
C ILE A 48 1.43 19.07 -0.20
N GLY A 49 1.68 17.89 0.38
CA GLY A 49 1.62 16.63 -0.37
C GLY A 49 0.19 16.34 -0.80
N ILE A 50 0.06 15.95 -2.07
CA ILE A 50 -1.20 15.55 -2.67
C ILE A 50 -1.26 14.01 -2.62
N PRO A 51 -2.09 13.39 -1.76
CA PRO A 51 -2.12 11.95 -1.58
C PRO A 51 -2.89 11.25 -2.71
N TYR A 52 -2.33 10.15 -3.21
CA TYR A 52 -2.93 9.31 -4.22
C TYR A 52 -3.14 7.89 -3.69
N CYS A 53 -4.21 7.24 -4.13
CA CYS A 53 -4.45 5.85 -3.81
C CYS A 53 -3.41 4.95 -4.49
N TYR A 54 -2.65 4.17 -3.72
CA TYR A 54 -1.62 3.27 -4.25
C TYR A 54 -2.18 2.15 -5.16
N LYS A 55 -3.49 1.88 -5.11
CA LYS A 55 -4.14 0.82 -5.90
C LYS A 55 -4.73 1.31 -7.22
N CYS A 56 -5.38 2.48 -7.24
CA CYS A 56 -6.05 3.00 -8.44
C CYS A 56 -5.50 4.35 -8.94
N GLY A 57 -4.58 4.98 -8.21
CA GLY A 57 -3.96 6.25 -8.60
C GLY A 57 -4.85 7.48 -8.47
N LYS A 58 -6.09 7.35 -7.97
CA LYS A 58 -6.98 8.50 -7.78
C LYS A 58 -6.56 9.35 -6.59
N LEU A 59 -6.85 10.65 -6.70
CA LEU A 59 -6.64 11.64 -5.65
C LEU A 59 -7.49 11.31 -4.41
N ILE A 60 -6.90 11.43 -3.22
CA ILE A 60 -7.60 11.32 -1.94
C ILE A 60 -7.83 12.73 -1.41
N THR A 61 -9.09 13.12 -1.24
CA THR A 61 -9.44 14.42 -0.65
C THR A 61 -10.43 14.21 0.48
N ARG A 62 -10.13 14.82 1.63
CA ARG A 62 -11.12 15.08 2.68
C ARG A 62 -11.76 16.43 2.40
N GLN A 63 -13.07 16.47 2.42
CA GLN A 63 -13.83 17.69 2.19
C GLN A 63 -14.90 17.85 3.27
N THR A 64 -15.07 19.06 3.77
CA THR A 64 -16.22 19.38 4.63
C THR A 64 -17.50 19.41 3.79
N VAL A 65 -18.66 19.27 4.45
CA VAL A 65 -19.97 19.44 3.81
C VAL A 65 -20.03 20.73 3.00
N ASP A 66 -19.64 21.86 3.60
CA ASP A 66 -19.60 23.16 2.93
C ASP A 66 -18.74 23.16 1.65
N GLN A 67 -17.55 22.54 1.69
CA GLN A 67 -16.67 22.44 0.52
C GLN A 67 -17.26 21.55 -0.58
N ILE A 68 -17.99 20.49 -0.22
CA ILE A 68 -18.68 19.64 -1.19
C ILE A 68 -19.82 20.44 -1.82
N VAL A 69 -20.63 21.12 -1.00
CA VAL A 69 -21.72 21.98 -1.45
C VAL A 69 -21.20 23.05 -2.41
N ASP A 70 -20.14 23.76 -2.04
CA ASP A 70 -19.56 24.82 -2.87
C ASP A 70 -19.09 24.29 -4.23
N ARG A 71 -18.42 23.12 -4.28
CA ARG A 71 -18.00 22.49 -5.55
C ARG A 71 -19.18 22.03 -6.41
N VAL A 72 -20.25 21.53 -5.80
CA VAL A 72 -21.46 21.17 -6.54
C VAL A 72 -22.13 22.43 -7.09
N MET A 73 -22.09 23.55 -6.37
CA MET A 73 -22.63 24.84 -6.80
C MET A 73 -21.81 25.53 -7.90
N GLU A 74 -20.57 25.12 -8.13
CA GLU A 74 -19.75 25.55 -9.28
C GLU A 74 -20.20 24.95 -10.62
N LEU A 75 -21.06 23.91 -10.60
CA LEU A 75 -21.59 23.30 -11.81
C LEU A 75 -22.47 24.29 -12.60
N PRO A 76 -22.55 24.16 -13.94
CA PRO A 76 -23.37 25.03 -14.77
C PRO A 76 -24.83 25.11 -14.30
N GLY A 77 -25.35 26.35 -14.24
CA GLY A 77 -26.70 26.62 -13.80
C GLY A 77 -27.75 25.86 -14.61
N GLY A 78 -28.73 25.29 -13.91
CA GLY A 78 -29.84 24.56 -14.52
C GLY A 78 -29.60 23.08 -14.82
N MET A 79 -28.39 22.56 -14.59
CA MET A 79 -28.15 21.11 -14.61
C MET A 79 -28.98 20.39 -13.55
N LYS A 80 -29.50 19.21 -13.91
CA LYS A 80 -30.20 18.33 -12.97
C LYS A 80 -29.24 17.24 -12.49
N PHE A 81 -29.26 16.99 -11.20
CA PHE A 81 -28.40 15.98 -10.58
C PHE A 81 -29.17 15.24 -9.48
N GLN A 82 -28.60 14.14 -9.02
CA GLN A 82 -29.11 13.41 -7.87
C GLN A 82 -28.00 13.15 -6.86
N VAL A 83 -28.36 13.28 -5.58
CA VAL A 83 -27.50 12.97 -4.44
C VAL A 83 -27.67 11.50 -4.12
N LEU A 84 -26.56 10.77 -4.14
CA LEU A 84 -26.51 9.33 -4.00
C LEU A 84 -25.64 8.97 -2.78
N SER A 85 -26.17 8.13 -1.90
CA SER A 85 -25.46 7.61 -0.75
C SER A 85 -25.00 6.16 -1.00
N PRO A 86 -23.71 5.91 -1.27
CA PRO A 86 -23.22 4.59 -1.66
C PRO A 86 -22.97 3.68 -0.44
N ILE A 87 -24.05 3.07 0.03
CA ILE A 87 -24.04 2.17 1.21
C ILE A 87 -23.29 0.85 0.97
N ILE A 88 -23.23 0.36 -0.28
CA ILE A 88 -22.49 -0.86 -0.65
C ILE A 88 -21.67 -0.58 -1.91
N ARG A 89 -20.36 -0.89 -1.85
CA ARG A 89 -19.39 -0.59 -2.92
C ARG A 89 -18.57 -1.84 -3.27
N GLY A 90 -18.92 -2.52 -4.37
CA GLY A 90 -18.15 -3.63 -4.93
C GLY A 90 -17.99 -4.85 -4.02
N ARG A 91 -18.94 -5.07 -3.09
CA ARG A 91 -18.90 -6.17 -2.12
C ARG A 91 -19.90 -7.27 -2.50
N LYS A 92 -19.59 -8.51 -2.10
CA LYS A 92 -20.44 -9.68 -2.33
C LYS A 92 -21.42 -9.88 -1.19
N GLY A 93 -22.68 -10.14 -1.49
CA GLY A 93 -23.70 -10.42 -0.47
C GLY A 93 -25.12 -10.23 -0.99
N GLU A 94 -26.10 -10.72 -0.22
CA GLU A 94 -27.53 -10.62 -0.54
C GLU A 94 -28.16 -9.33 0.02
N TYR A 95 -27.57 -8.75 1.07
CA TYR A 95 -27.91 -7.45 1.67
C TYR A 95 -29.37 -7.22 2.12
N ILE A 96 -30.13 -8.30 2.39
CA ILE A 96 -31.55 -8.24 2.81
C ILE A 96 -31.76 -7.26 3.98
N LYS A 97 -31.01 -7.42 5.08
CA LYS A 97 -31.10 -6.55 6.27
C LYS A 97 -30.79 -5.08 5.95
N THR A 98 -29.89 -4.84 5.00
CA THR A 98 -29.54 -3.48 4.58
C THR A 98 -30.73 -2.83 3.88
N PHE A 99 -31.41 -3.54 2.97
CA PHE A 99 -32.61 -3.02 2.31
C PHE A 99 -33.78 -2.81 3.28
N GLU A 100 -33.97 -3.71 4.25
CA GLU A 100 -34.96 -3.54 5.32
C GLU A 100 -34.70 -2.25 6.12
N ASN A 101 -33.45 -2.00 6.50
CA ASN A 101 -33.07 -0.76 7.21
C ASN A 101 -33.33 0.49 6.36
N VAL A 102 -32.95 0.46 5.07
CA VAL A 102 -33.18 1.59 4.16
C VAL A 102 -34.68 1.87 4.00
N LYS A 103 -35.52 0.84 3.89
CA LYS A 103 -36.98 0.99 3.84
C LYS A 103 -37.54 1.54 5.15
N ASN A 104 -37.08 1.05 6.30
CA ASN A 104 -37.51 1.53 7.62
C ASN A 104 -37.11 2.99 7.87
N ASN A 105 -35.99 3.44 7.31
CA ASN A 105 -35.56 4.84 7.36
C ASN A 105 -36.36 5.75 6.40
N GLY A 106 -37.33 5.21 5.65
CA GLY A 106 -38.26 5.98 4.82
C GLY A 106 -37.75 6.35 3.43
N TYR A 107 -36.63 5.77 2.99
CA TYR A 107 -36.13 6.02 1.63
C TYR A 107 -37.01 5.32 0.59
N ALA A 108 -37.40 6.05 -0.45
CA ALA A 108 -38.31 5.53 -1.47
C ALA A 108 -37.59 4.83 -2.64
N ARG A 109 -36.31 5.16 -2.89
CA ARG A 109 -35.60 4.72 -4.10
C ARG A 109 -34.15 4.33 -3.81
N VAL A 110 -33.72 3.24 -4.44
CA VAL A 110 -32.33 2.79 -4.44
C VAL A 110 -31.88 2.54 -5.87
N ARG A 111 -30.58 2.67 -6.10
CA ARG A 111 -29.91 2.30 -7.32
C ARG A 111 -29.04 1.08 -7.01
N ILE A 112 -29.21 0.02 -7.79
CA ILE A 112 -28.45 -1.22 -7.64
C ILE A 112 -27.83 -1.54 -9.00
N ASP A 113 -26.50 -1.64 -9.02
CA ASP A 113 -25.71 -1.94 -10.23
C ASP A 113 -26.11 -1.07 -11.44
N GLY A 114 -26.40 0.21 -11.18
CA GLY A 114 -26.77 1.18 -12.22
C GLY A 114 -28.28 1.30 -12.51
N LYS A 115 -29.11 0.37 -12.02
CA LYS A 115 -30.57 0.39 -12.24
C LYS A 115 -31.30 0.95 -11.03
N VAL A 116 -32.29 1.81 -11.25
CA VAL A 116 -33.10 2.40 -10.19
C VAL A 116 -34.29 1.49 -9.87
N TYR A 117 -34.55 1.31 -8.59
CA TYR A 117 -35.68 0.54 -8.05
C TYR A 117 -36.43 1.36 -6.99
N GLU A 118 -37.74 1.17 -6.91
CA GLU A 118 -38.61 1.78 -5.91
C GLU A 118 -38.85 0.81 -4.74
N LEU A 119 -38.66 1.29 -3.51
CA LEU A 119 -38.82 0.55 -2.26
C LEU A 119 -40.29 0.58 -1.81
N GLY A 120 -41.16 -0.16 -2.50
CA GLY A 120 -42.59 -0.30 -2.18
C GLY A 120 -42.92 -1.44 -1.20
N GLU A 121 -44.22 -1.69 -0.98
CA GLU A 121 -44.69 -2.81 -0.13
C GLU A 121 -44.22 -4.18 -0.66
N ASP A 122 -44.18 -4.37 -1.98
CA ASP A 122 -43.74 -5.61 -2.65
C ASP A 122 -42.21 -5.71 -2.89
N PHE A 123 -41.41 -4.86 -2.24
CA PHE A 123 -39.96 -4.84 -2.44
C PHE A 123 -39.25 -5.93 -1.60
N ASP A 124 -39.04 -7.12 -2.18
CA ASP A 124 -38.14 -8.16 -1.65
C ASP A 124 -37.04 -8.46 -2.70
N PHE A 125 -35.89 -7.79 -2.57
CA PHE A 125 -34.75 -8.00 -3.46
C PHE A 125 -33.66 -8.81 -2.73
N LYS A 126 -33.49 -10.07 -3.15
CA LYS A 126 -32.33 -10.88 -2.77
C LYS A 126 -31.26 -10.77 -3.84
N LEU A 127 -30.17 -10.09 -3.51
CA LEU A 127 -29.01 -10.01 -4.39
C LEU A 127 -28.24 -11.34 -4.41
N GLY A 128 -27.46 -11.56 -5.47
CA GLY A 128 -26.69 -12.79 -5.62
C GLY A 128 -25.53 -12.84 -4.62
N LYS A 129 -25.57 -13.77 -3.66
CA LYS A 129 -24.55 -13.89 -2.59
C LYS A 129 -23.09 -13.89 -3.06
N ASN A 130 -22.82 -14.45 -4.24
CA ASN A 130 -21.46 -14.62 -4.78
C ASN A 130 -21.06 -13.56 -5.81
N VAL A 131 -21.95 -12.61 -6.11
CA VAL A 131 -21.75 -11.54 -7.09
C VAL A 131 -21.44 -10.25 -6.35
N LYS A 132 -20.56 -9.41 -6.92
CA LYS A 132 -20.26 -8.08 -6.36
C LYS A 132 -21.36 -7.12 -6.78
N HIS A 133 -21.88 -6.36 -5.81
CA HIS A 133 -22.94 -5.39 -6.04
C HIS A 133 -22.48 -3.99 -5.61
N ASN A 134 -23.03 -2.97 -6.28
CA ASN A 134 -23.02 -1.59 -5.83
C ASN A 134 -24.47 -1.18 -5.52
N VAL A 135 -24.68 -0.59 -4.35
CA VAL A 135 -25.99 -0.12 -3.90
C VAL A 135 -25.85 1.30 -3.42
N GLU A 136 -26.61 2.19 -4.03
CA GLU A 136 -26.69 3.60 -3.67
C GLU A 136 -28.13 3.99 -3.32
N ILE A 137 -28.34 4.65 -2.19
CA ILE A 137 -29.64 5.26 -1.87
C ILE A 137 -29.77 6.56 -2.67
N ILE A 138 -30.92 6.79 -3.30
CA ILE A 138 -31.22 8.08 -3.92
C ILE A 138 -31.81 8.99 -2.84
N VAL A 139 -30.99 9.90 -2.31
CA VAL A 139 -31.38 10.80 -1.21
C VAL A 139 -32.32 11.88 -1.77
N ASP A 140 -31.87 12.62 -2.78
CA ASP A 140 -32.68 13.65 -3.42
C ASP A 140 -32.32 13.84 -4.91
N ARG A 141 -33.22 14.46 -5.66
CA ARG A 141 -33.03 14.91 -7.04
C ARG A 141 -33.21 16.42 -7.11
N LEU A 142 -32.14 17.11 -7.44
CA LEU A 142 -32.08 18.56 -7.41
C LEU A 142 -31.73 19.13 -8.79
N LYS A 143 -31.93 20.45 -8.91
CA LYS A 143 -31.52 21.24 -10.06
C LYS A 143 -30.69 22.41 -9.55
N ILE A 144 -29.52 22.65 -10.15
CA ILE A 144 -28.63 23.73 -9.74
C ILE A 144 -29.35 25.07 -9.88
N LYS A 145 -29.54 25.74 -8.74
CA LYS A 145 -30.11 27.08 -8.58
C LYS A 145 -29.47 27.77 -7.36
N PRO A 146 -29.46 29.10 -7.26
CA PRO A 146 -28.82 29.80 -6.15
C PRO A 146 -29.42 29.49 -4.76
N ASP A 147 -30.70 29.14 -4.70
CA ASP A 147 -31.48 28.94 -3.48
C ASP A 147 -31.39 27.52 -2.88
N ILE A 148 -30.81 26.55 -3.61
CA ILE A 148 -30.78 25.15 -3.16
C ILE A 148 -29.68 24.85 -2.13
N LYS A 149 -28.81 25.81 -1.79
CA LYS A 149 -27.61 25.57 -0.97
C LYS A 149 -27.92 24.90 0.37
N LYS A 150 -28.93 25.37 1.08
CA LYS A 150 -29.33 24.82 2.40
C LYS A 150 -29.82 23.36 2.27
N ARG A 151 -30.72 23.10 1.32
CA ARG A 151 -31.27 21.77 1.07
C ARG A 151 -30.18 20.78 0.63
N LEU A 152 -29.30 21.21 -0.28
CA LEU A 152 -28.17 20.41 -0.73
C LEU A 152 -27.23 20.05 0.43
N SER A 153 -27.00 20.97 1.36
CA SER A 153 -26.20 20.69 2.57
C SER A 153 -26.84 19.60 3.43
N GLU A 154 -28.14 19.70 3.70
CA GLU A 154 -28.90 18.70 4.46
C GLU A 154 -28.86 17.32 3.76
N ASP A 155 -29.04 17.28 2.44
CA ASP A 155 -28.98 16.03 1.65
C ASP A 155 -27.57 15.40 1.65
N ILE A 156 -26.52 16.22 1.57
CA ILE A 156 -25.14 15.76 1.64
C ILE A 156 -24.83 15.20 3.04
N GLU A 157 -25.25 15.87 4.11
CA GLU A 157 -25.08 15.38 5.49
C GLU A 157 -25.73 14.01 5.68
N ILE A 158 -26.99 13.86 5.24
CA ILE A 158 -27.71 12.59 5.29
C ILE A 158 -26.94 11.52 4.50
N SER A 159 -26.50 11.85 3.28
CA SER A 159 -25.77 10.90 2.44
C SER A 159 -24.45 10.44 3.07
N LEU A 160 -23.70 11.36 3.68
CA LEU A 160 -22.45 11.06 4.36
C LEU A 160 -22.69 10.14 5.56
N ILE A 161 -23.70 10.42 6.40
CA ILE A 161 -24.04 9.60 7.56
C ILE A 161 -24.38 8.16 7.13
N GLU A 162 -25.25 7.99 6.14
CA GLU A 162 -25.73 6.66 5.71
C GLU A 162 -24.64 5.79 5.07
N SER A 163 -23.66 6.40 4.40
CA SER A 163 -22.61 5.67 3.65
C SER A 163 -21.25 5.63 4.34
N SER A 164 -21.18 6.06 5.60
CA SER A 164 -19.92 6.19 6.36
C SER A 164 -18.93 7.15 5.68
N GLY A 165 -19.42 8.35 5.35
CA GLY A 165 -18.63 9.50 4.96
C GLY A 165 -18.38 9.67 3.46
N VAL A 166 -19.24 9.12 2.59
CA VAL A 166 -19.10 9.25 1.12
C VAL A 166 -20.39 9.82 0.50
N VAL A 167 -20.27 10.59 -0.57
CA VAL A 167 -21.45 11.04 -1.33
C VAL A 167 -21.12 11.09 -2.80
N TYR A 168 -22.06 10.60 -3.61
CA TYR A 168 -21.98 10.66 -5.06
C TYR A 168 -22.97 11.69 -5.57
N ILE A 169 -22.52 12.54 -6.49
CA ILE A 169 -23.34 13.49 -7.21
C ILE A 169 -23.37 13.02 -8.65
N GLN A 170 -24.53 12.51 -9.08
CA GLN A 170 -24.70 12.07 -10.45
C GLN A 170 -25.45 13.12 -11.26
N LEU A 171 -24.86 13.56 -12.36
CA LEU A 171 -25.52 14.41 -13.35
C LEU A 171 -26.51 13.56 -14.16
N LEU A 172 -27.78 14.00 -14.23
CA LEU A 172 -28.83 13.23 -14.91
C LEU A 172 -28.71 13.28 -16.43
N ASP A 173 -28.14 14.37 -16.97
CA ASP A 173 -28.05 14.57 -18.42
C ASP A 173 -26.88 13.78 -19.04
N SER A 174 -25.71 13.76 -18.39
CA SER A 174 -24.52 13.03 -18.87
C SER A 174 -24.35 11.63 -18.28
N GLY A 175 -24.98 11.37 -17.12
CA GLY A 175 -24.76 10.16 -16.34
C GLY A 175 -23.45 10.15 -15.55
N GLU A 176 -22.63 11.20 -15.66
CA GLU A 176 -21.34 11.37 -14.95
C GLU A 176 -21.55 11.38 -13.44
N ILE A 177 -20.64 10.74 -12.71
CA ILE A 177 -20.68 10.64 -11.25
C ILE A 177 -19.44 11.31 -10.67
N HIS A 178 -19.67 12.35 -9.87
CA HIS A 178 -18.64 12.94 -9.02
C HIS A 178 -18.72 12.31 -7.62
N SER A 179 -17.60 11.82 -7.12
CA SER A 179 -17.52 11.26 -5.78
C SER A 179 -16.82 12.20 -4.81
N PHE A 180 -17.39 12.39 -3.64
CA PHE A 180 -16.82 13.16 -2.55
C PHE A 180 -16.76 12.32 -1.27
N SER A 181 -15.85 12.67 -0.38
CA SER A 181 -15.63 11.96 0.89
C SER A 181 -15.29 12.95 2.00
N GLU A 182 -15.94 12.79 3.16
CA GLU A 182 -15.55 13.51 4.39
C GLU A 182 -14.35 12.85 5.09
N ASN A 183 -14.07 11.59 4.70
CA ASN A 183 -12.95 10.80 5.18
C ASN A 183 -11.75 10.95 4.23
N PHE A 184 -10.53 10.84 4.77
CA PHE A 184 -9.33 10.59 3.95
C PHE A 184 -9.40 9.15 3.42
N SER A 185 -10.23 8.86 2.42
CA SER A 185 -10.41 7.50 1.92
C SER A 185 -10.48 7.45 0.39
N CYS A 186 -9.98 6.37 -0.20
CA CYS A 186 -10.23 6.08 -1.60
C CYS A 186 -11.61 5.44 -1.74
N VAL A 187 -12.53 6.21 -2.31
CA VAL A 187 -13.93 5.84 -2.55
C VAL A 187 -14.09 4.48 -3.25
N ASP A 188 -13.33 4.23 -4.32
CA ASP A 188 -13.50 3.02 -5.16
C ASP A 188 -12.83 1.78 -4.57
N CYS A 189 -11.66 1.97 -3.95
CA CYS A 189 -10.88 0.85 -3.41
C CYS A 189 -11.26 0.50 -1.98
N GLY A 190 -11.99 1.39 -1.28
CA GLY A 190 -12.31 1.27 0.14
C GLY A 190 -11.07 1.27 1.02
N ILE A 191 -10.02 1.99 0.60
CA ILE A 191 -8.77 2.11 1.35
C ILE A 191 -8.86 3.40 2.17
N ASP A 192 -8.81 3.27 3.47
CA ASP A 192 -8.74 4.40 4.38
C ASP A 192 -7.29 4.87 4.51
N PHE A 193 -7.13 6.18 4.54
CA PHE A 193 -5.89 6.89 4.76
C PHE A 193 -6.04 7.69 6.06
N GLU A 194 -4.95 7.75 6.81
CA GLU A 194 -4.85 8.70 7.91
C GLU A 194 -4.50 10.08 7.36
N GLU A 195 -4.79 11.11 8.14
CA GLU A 195 -4.35 12.46 7.84
C GLU A 195 -2.82 12.50 7.71
N LEU A 196 -2.32 13.15 6.66
CA LEU A 196 -0.89 13.22 6.40
C LEU A 196 -0.18 13.96 7.53
N THR A 197 0.64 13.24 8.29
CA THR A 197 1.51 13.83 9.30
C THR A 197 2.98 13.61 8.95
N PRO A 198 3.91 14.48 9.38
CA PRO A 198 5.33 14.32 9.07
C PRO A 198 5.91 12.97 9.52
N ARG A 199 5.34 12.36 10.56
CA ARG A 199 5.79 11.06 11.10
C ARG A 199 5.50 9.90 10.14
N MET A 200 4.47 10.01 9.30
CA MET A 200 4.16 9.00 8.26
C MET A 200 5.23 8.95 7.17
N PHE A 201 5.97 10.05 6.97
CA PHE A 201 7.09 10.09 6.04
C PHE A 201 8.41 9.69 6.71
N SER A 202 8.37 9.15 7.93
CA SER A 202 9.57 8.73 8.66
C SER A 202 9.75 7.23 8.60
N PHE A 203 10.72 6.74 7.84
CA PHE A 203 11.10 5.32 7.85
C PHE A 203 11.65 4.84 9.21
N ASN A 204 12.04 5.78 10.09
CA ASN A 204 12.41 5.49 11.49
C ASN A 204 11.21 5.30 12.44
N SER A 205 10.00 5.58 11.98
CA SER A 205 8.78 5.48 12.78
C SER A 205 7.92 4.30 12.28
N PRO A 206 7.30 3.50 13.14
CA PRO A 206 6.40 2.43 12.70
C PRO A 206 5.27 2.90 11.77
N TYR A 207 4.86 4.16 11.89
CA TYR A 207 3.83 4.78 11.04
C TYR A 207 4.26 4.96 9.58
N GLY A 208 5.56 5.18 9.33
CA GLY A 208 6.11 5.41 7.98
C GLY A 208 7.08 4.35 7.50
N ALA A 209 7.47 3.42 8.37
CA ALA A 209 8.38 2.34 8.05
C ALA A 209 7.70 1.30 7.16
N CYS A 210 8.39 0.85 6.12
CA CYS A 210 7.97 -0.32 5.35
C CYS A 210 7.82 -1.52 6.29
N ARG A 211 6.71 -2.25 6.16
CA ARG A 211 6.37 -3.40 7.03
C ARG A 211 7.29 -4.59 6.81
N GLU A 212 7.81 -4.78 5.61
CA GLU A 212 8.68 -5.91 5.27
C GLU A 212 10.08 -5.74 5.83
N CYS A 213 10.71 -4.59 5.59
CA CYS A 213 12.09 -4.32 6.02
C CYS A 213 12.19 -3.50 7.30
N GLY A 214 11.07 -3.15 7.93
CA GLY A 214 11.03 -2.30 9.13
C GLY A 214 11.69 -0.94 8.94
N GLY A 215 11.58 -0.37 7.73
CA GLY A 215 12.18 0.92 7.37
C GLY A 215 13.69 0.91 7.15
N LEU A 216 14.33 -0.27 7.03
CA LEU A 216 15.75 -0.38 6.70
C LEU A 216 16.04 -0.13 5.21
N GLY A 217 15.06 -0.35 4.34
CA GLY A 217 15.22 -0.24 2.88
C GLY A 217 16.04 -1.38 2.25
N ILE A 218 16.51 -2.33 3.06
CA ILE A 218 17.27 -3.51 2.61
C ILE A 218 16.68 -4.78 3.22
N SER A 219 16.68 -5.86 2.45
CA SER A 219 16.53 -7.23 2.92
C SER A 219 17.86 -7.95 2.71
N LYS A 220 18.18 -8.90 3.59
CA LYS A 220 19.32 -9.80 3.38
C LYS A 220 18.78 -11.09 2.78
N ASP A 221 19.21 -11.37 1.57
CA ASP A 221 18.93 -12.63 0.90
C ASP A 221 20.24 -13.33 0.56
N ILE A 222 20.15 -14.61 0.23
CA ILE A 222 21.28 -15.42 -0.19
C ILE A 222 21.57 -15.10 -1.66
N ASP A 223 22.80 -14.67 -1.93
CA ASP A 223 23.30 -14.48 -3.29
C ASP A 223 23.96 -15.78 -3.78
N THR A 224 23.40 -16.38 -4.82
CA THR A 224 23.92 -17.61 -5.41
C THR A 224 25.31 -17.44 -6.00
N ASP A 225 25.65 -16.24 -6.46
CA ASP A 225 26.96 -15.96 -7.06
C ASP A 225 28.05 -15.92 -5.99
N LEU A 226 27.69 -15.60 -4.73
CA LEU A 226 28.59 -15.71 -3.60
C LEU A 226 28.70 -17.14 -3.05
N ILE A 227 27.76 -18.02 -3.37
CA ILE A 227 27.83 -19.45 -3.03
C ILE A 227 28.74 -20.19 -4.02
N VAL A 228 28.62 -19.87 -5.31
CA VAL A 228 29.42 -20.46 -6.39
C VAL A 228 30.64 -19.58 -6.62
N GLU A 229 31.63 -19.68 -5.73
CA GLU A 229 32.83 -18.84 -5.77
C GLU A 229 33.69 -19.04 -7.04
N HIS A 230 33.67 -20.26 -7.60
CA HIS A 230 34.50 -20.67 -8.74
C HIS A 230 33.68 -21.38 -9.84
N PRO A 231 32.84 -20.66 -10.60
CA PRO A 231 31.95 -21.27 -11.59
C PRO A 231 32.69 -21.96 -12.75
N GLU A 232 33.96 -21.65 -12.96
CA GLU A 232 34.86 -22.30 -13.93
C GLU A 232 35.37 -23.68 -13.49
N LEU A 233 35.27 -24.01 -12.21
CA LEU A 233 35.63 -25.32 -11.68
C LEU A 233 34.42 -26.23 -11.67
N SER A 234 34.66 -27.54 -11.59
CA SER A 234 33.60 -28.52 -11.36
C SER A 234 33.17 -28.52 -9.89
N ILE A 235 32.03 -29.15 -9.57
CA ILE A 235 31.61 -29.31 -8.17
C ILE A 235 32.65 -30.15 -7.39
N MET A 236 33.24 -31.14 -8.06
CA MET A 236 34.32 -31.96 -7.49
C MET A 236 35.59 -31.15 -7.21
N ASP A 237 35.89 -30.17 -8.06
CA ASP A 237 37.09 -29.32 -7.96
C ASP A 237 36.89 -28.09 -7.07
N GLY A 238 35.71 -27.93 -6.46
CA GLY A 238 35.44 -26.89 -5.47
C GLY A 238 34.75 -25.64 -6.00
N ALA A 239 33.94 -25.75 -7.06
CA ALA A 239 33.10 -24.65 -7.55
C ALA A 239 32.23 -24.01 -6.45
N ILE A 240 31.76 -24.84 -5.51
CA ILE A 240 31.01 -24.45 -4.32
C ILE A 240 31.81 -24.93 -3.09
N PRO A 241 32.52 -24.05 -2.38
CA PRO A 241 33.43 -24.45 -1.29
C PRO A 241 32.77 -25.21 -0.15
N PHE A 242 31.48 -24.99 0.08
CA PHE A 242 30.70 -25.73 1.09
C PHE A 242 30.55 -27.22 0.76
N PHE A 243 30.59 -27.60 -0.53
CA PHE A 243 30.52 -28.98 -0.99
C PHE A 243 31.89 -29.68 -1.07
N ASN A 244 32.93 -29.13 -0.43
CA ASN A 244 34.28 -29.69 -0.47
C ASN A 244 34.27 -31.22 -0.23
N MET A 245 34.55 -31.93 -1.33
CA MET A 245 34.47 -33.38 -1.45
C MET A 245 35.67 -34.09 -0.80
N SER A 246 36.64 -33.33 -0.29
CA SER A 246 37.86 -33.85 0.38
C SER A 246 37.56 -34.52 1.72
N TYR A 247 36.37 -34.30 2.29
CA TYR A 247 35.87 -35.01 3.46
C TYR A 247 34.61 -35.79 3.06
N SER A 248 34.58 -37.10 3.35
CA SER A 248 33.38 -37.94 3.22
C SER A 248 32.31 -37.48 4.21
N ASN A 249 31.59 -36.42 3.84
CA ASN A 249 30.54 -35.79 4.63
C ASN A 249 29.17 -36.04 3.99
N TYR A 250 28.10 -35.84 4.76
CA TYR A 250 26.72 -35.97 4.30
C TYR A 250 26.43 -35.22 2.98
N TYR A 251 27.05 -34.05 2.79
CA TYR A 251 26.84 -33.22 1.60
C TYR A 251 27.46 -33.83 0.33
N SER A 252 28.62 -34.49 0.45
CA SER A 252 29.24 -35.23 -0.64
C SER A 252 28.35 -36.37 -1.15
N GLN A 253 27.72 -37.12 -0.22
CA GLN A 253 26.77 -38.18 -0.56
C GLN A 253 25.48 -37.61 -1.16
N LEU A 254 24.97 -36.51 -0.62
CA LEU A 254 23.79 -35.82 -1.14
C LEU A 254 23.98 -35.36 -2.59
N ILE A 255 25.08 -34.68 -2.89
CA ILE A 255 25.38 -34.17 -4.24
C ILE A 255 25.59 -35.31 -5.24
N LYS A 256 26.24 -36.41 -4.85
CA LYS A 256 26.34 -37.62 -5.67
C LYS A 256 24.97 -38.25 -5.95
N SER A 257 24.12 -38.33 -4.93
CA SER A 257 22.76 -38.86 -5.09
C SER A 257 21.91 -37.99 -6.01
N LEU A 258 22.08 -36.67 -5.94
CA LEU A 258 21.43 -35.72 -6.85
C LEU A 258 21.92 -35.89 -8.28
N ALA A 259 23.23 -36.04 -8.47
CA ALA A 259 23.83 -36.29 -9.78
C ALA A 259 23.34 -37.60 -10.42
N GLU A 260 23.19 -38.67 -9.62
CA GLU A 260 22.66 -39.95 -10.10
C GLU A 260 21.15 -39.88 -10.46
N GLU A 261 20.32 -39.25 -9.62
CA GLU A 261 18.87 -39.17 -9.85
C GLU A 261 18.49 -38.22 -11.01
N TYR A 262 19.25 -37.14 -11.19
CA TYR A 262 18.99 -36.12 -12.21
C TYR A 262 19.98 -36.11 -13.37
N GLU A 263 20.84 -37.12 -13.45
CA GLU A 263 21.70 -37.42 -14.59
C GLU A 263 22.63 -36.26 -15.01
N PHE A 264 23.23 -35.55 -14.05
CA PHE A 264 24.23 -34.50 -14.32
C PHE A 264 25.64 -34.90 -13.86
N ASP A 265 26.67 -34.44 -14.56
CA ASP A 265 28.06 -34.78 -14.27
C ASP A 265 28.71 -33.78 -13.31
N LEU A 266 29.21 -34.28 -12.18
CA LEU A 266 29.89 -33.50 -11.14
C LEU A 266 31.26 -32.96 -11.55
N ASN A 267 31.87 -33.49 -12.62
CA ASN A 267 33.16 -33.07 -13.14
C ASN A 267 33.04 -32.00 -14.25
N THR A 268 31.82 -31.71 -14.70
CA THR A 268 31.58 -30.60 -15.62
C THR A 268 31.74 -29.27 -14.86
N PRO A 269 32.44 -28.26 -15.42
CA PRO A 269 32.49 -26.93 -14.83
C PRO A 269 31.09 -26.40 -14.51
N PHE A 270 30.90 -25.79 -13.34
CA PHE A 270 29.57 -25.39 -12.87
C PHE A 270 28.85 -24.46 -13.84
N LYS A 271 29.58 -23.52 -14.48
CA LYS A 271 29.04 -22.62 -15.50
C LYS A 271 28.47 -23.35 -16.72
N ASP A 272 29.03 -24.51 -17.05
CA ASP A 272 28.72 -25.32 -18.24
C ASP A 272 27.65 -26.40 -17.94
N LEU A 273 27.27 -26.57 -16.66
CA LEU A 273 26.10 -27.38 -16.27
C LEU A 273 24.81 -26.81 -16.87
N ASP A 274 23.85 -27.70 -17.12
CA ASP A 274 22.54 -27.28 -17.56
C ASP A 274 21.80 -26.48 -16.46
N GLU A 275 20.92 -25.58 -16.88
CA GLU A 275 20.17 -24.73 -15.95
C GLU A 275 19.26 -25.55 -15.01
N TYR A 276 18.88 -26.76 -15.43
CA TYR A 276 18.13 -27.68 -14.60
C TYR A 276 18.97 -28.23 -13.44
N ALA A 277 20.19 -28.75 -13.67
CA ALA A 277 21.06 -29.19 -12.59
C ALA A 277 21.43 -28.04 -11.66
N LYS A 278 21.79 -26.86 -12.20
CA LYS A 278 22.06 -25.67 -11.38
C LYS A 278 20.88 -25.34 -10.46
N ARG A 279 19.64 -25.39 -10.98
CA ARG A 279 18.44 -25.15 -10.19
C ARG A 279 18.25 -26.21 -9.12
N ILE A 280 18.39 -27.50 -9.44
CA ILE A 280 18.26 -28.59 -8.48
C ILE A 280 19.28 -28.45 -7.35
N ILE A 281 20.52 -28.07 -7.67
CA ILE A 281 21.60 -27.88 -6.69
C ILE A 281 21.31 -26.70 -5.76
N LEU A 282 20.86 -25.56 -6.31
CA LEU A 282 20.71 -24.30 -5.55
C LEU A 282 19.34 -24.18 -4.84
N TYR A 283 18.27 -24.69 -5.47
CA TYR A 283 16.89 -24.49 -5.02
C TYR A 283 16.16 -25.80 -4.64
N GLY A 284 16.80 -26.95 -4.87
CA GLY A 284 16.26 -28.26 -4.48
C GLY A 284 15.25 -28.85 -5.45
N THR A 285 14.53 -29.86 -4.98
CA THR A 285 13.79 -30.84 -5.81
C THR A 285 12.27 -30.63 -5.80
N ASP A 286 11.80 -29.47 -5.34
CA ASP A 286 10.37 -29.15 -5.15
C ASP A 286 9.63 -30.22 -4.32
N GLY A 287 10.31 -30.82 -3.33
CA GLY A 287 9.73 -31.77 -2.37
C GLY A 287 9.84 -33.25 -2.76
N ARG A 288 10.48 -33.57 -3.90
CA ARG A 288 10.74 -34.97 -4.29
C ARG A 288 11.80 -35.59 -3.39
N ARG A 289 11.50 -36.77 -2.84
CA ARG A 289 12.42 -37.51 -1.97
C ARG A 289 13.49 -38.21 -2.79
N ILE A 290 14.74 -38.06 -2.36
CA ILE A 290 15.90 -38.72 -2.98
C ILE A 290 16.48 -39.72 -2.00
N LYS A 291 16.81 -40.90 -2.53
CA LYS A 291 17.50 -41.92 -1.77
C LYS A 291 18.98 -41.58 -1.75
N LEU A 292 19.55 -41.41 -0.56
CA LEU A 292 20.97 -41.16 -0.42
C LEU A 292 21.77 -42.42 -0.79
N VAL A 293 22.73 -42.24 -1.68
CA VAL A 293 23.75 -43.20 -2.05
C VAL A 293 24.82 -43.10 -0.96
N ILE A 294 24.89 -44.12 -0.10
CA ILE A 294 25.80 -44.19 1.05
C ILE A 294 27.14 -44.76 0.61
#